data_AF-A0AAW9BEG8-F1
#
_entry.id   AF-A0AAW9BEG8-F1
#
_cell.length_a   1.000
_cell.length_b   1.000
_cell.length_c   1.000
_cell.angle_alpha   90.00
_cell.angle_beta   90.00
_cell.angle_gamma   90.00
#
_symmetry.space_group_name_H-M   'P 1'
#
loop_
_entity.id
_entity.type
_entity.pdbx_description
1 polymer ?
#
loop_
_entity_poly.entity_id
_entity_poly.type
_entity_poly.pdbx_seq_one_letter_code
_entity_poly.pdbx_strand_id
1 'polypeptide(L)'
;KPMKGGDNQRALVEGQSYVSTARGSLGYSVRGKAAIFDAQGNIIGVVSVGYLLDRLQDRIEPFLAFLILMVVVVVVANAVVSNYASRKFQRAILGFEPEEIGRLYGELEVTMSTIKEGVLSIDAQGVLRSINRSACQILGIDRDKALNKPLTDTLRDSDLYTVLETGQED
;
A
#
# COMPACT_ATOMS: atom_id res chain seq x y z
N LYS A 1 -5.68 -47.68 -41.28
CA LYS A 1 -5.31 -47.96 -39.86
C LYS A 1 -6.55 -47.75 -39.00
N PRO A 2 -6.87 -48.65 -38.05
CA PRO A 2 -8.04 -48.47 -37.18
C PRO A 2 -7.89 -47.21 -36.30
N MET A 3 -9.00 -46.54 -36.01
CA MET A 3 -9.03 -45.41 -35.06
C MET A 3 -8.52 -45.87 -33.68
N LYS A 4 -7.63 -45.08 -33.05
CA LYS A 4 -7.14 -45.30 -31.68
C LYS A 4 -7.89 -44.42 -30.68
N GLY A 5 -8.38 -45.02 -29.60
CA GLY A 5 -9.15 -44.33 -28.55
C GLY A 5 -10.08 -45.23 -27.75
N GLY A 6 -10.48 -46.39 -28.30
CA GLY A 6 -11.30 -47.39 -27.60
C GLY A 6 -12.74 -46.95 -27.30
N ASP A 7 -13.13 -45.79 -27.79
CA ASP A 7 -14.31 -45.03 -27.37
C ASP A 7 -15.35 -44.95 -28.49
N ASN A 8 -15.52 -45.99 -29.32
CA ASN A 8 -16.45 -46.02 -30.47
C ASN A 8 -17.74 -46.81 -30.22
N GLN A 9 -17.79 -47.61 -29.14
CA GLN A 9 -18.80 -48.66 -28.96
C GLN A 9 -20.23 -48.13 -28.96
N ARG A 10 -20.49 -47.00 -28.29
CA ARG A 10 -21.83 -46.40 -28.22
C ARG A 10 -22.36 -45.93 -29.59
N ALA A 11 -21.48 -45.55 -30.52
CA ALA A 11 -21.90 -45.21 -31.87
C ALA A 11 -22.06 -46.46 -32.74
N LEU A 12 -21.13 -47.42 -32.64
CA LEU A 12 -21.12 -48.62 -33.50
C LEU A 12 -22.14 -49.69 -33.09
N VAL A 13 -22.57 -49.71 -31.82
CA VAL A 13 -23.47 -50.74 -31.27
C VAL A 13 -24.83 -50.14 -30.91
N GLU A 14 -24.85 -48.98 -30.25
CA GLU A 14 -26.08 -48.37 -29.73
C GLU A 14 -26.65 -47.28 -30.65
N GLY A 15 -25.96 -46.94 -31.74
CA GLY A 15 -26.41 -45.91 -32.69
C GLY A 15 -26.41 -44.47 -32.15
N GLN A 16 -25.74 -44.23 -31.02
CA GLN A 16 -25.83 -42.95 -30.31
C GLN A 16 -24.85 -41.91 -30.83
N SER A 17 -25.22 -40.63 -30.65
CA SER A 17 -24.30 -39.50 -30.77
C SER A 17 -23.87 -39.02 -29.38
N TYR A 18 -22.56 -38.83 -29.18
CA TYR A 18 -22.00 -38.44 -27.89
C TYR A 18 -20.66 -37.72 -28.04
N VAL A 19 -20.28 -37.02 -26.98
CA VAL A 19 -18.96 -36.41 -26.83
C VAL A 19 -18.11 -37.29 -25.92
N SER A 20 -16.86 -37.51 -26.29
CA SER A 20 -15.89 -38.27 -25.50
C SER A 20 -14.56 -37.55 -25.43
N THR A 21 -13.90 -37.64 -24.29
CA THR A 21 -12.53 -37.16 -24.09
C THR A 21 -11.63 -38.38 -24.00
N ALA A 22 -10.73 -38.52 -24.97
CA ALA A 22 -9.84 -39.68 -25.06
C ALA A 22 -8.45 -39.29 -25.56
N ARG A 23 -7.45 -40.06 -25.15
CA ARG A 23 -6.06 -39.90 -25.62
C ARG A 23 -5.88 -40.64 -26.94
N GLY A 24 -5.60 -39.89 -28.00
CA GLY A 24 -5.28 -40.44 -29.32
C GLY A 24 -3.78 -40.55 -29.58
N SER A 25 -3.46 -40.83 -30.84
CA SER A 25 -2.07 -40.80 -31.33
C SER A 25 -1.44 -39.41 -31.33
N LEU A 26 -2.25 -38.35 -31.28
CA LEU A 26 -1.80 -36.95 -31.35
C LEU A 26 -1.90 -36.20 -30.00
N GLY A 27 -2.32 -36.87 -28.92
CA GLY A 27 -2.51 -36.26 -27.60
C GLY A 27 -3.95 -36.34 -27.08
N TYR A 28 -4.26 -35.56 -26.05
CA TYR A 28 -5.61 -35.49 -25.48
C TYR A 28 -6.53 -34.70 -26.41
N SER A 29 -7.74 -35.20 -26.65
CA SER A 29 -8.70 -34.53 -27.52
C SER A 29 -10.13 -34.74 -27.05
N VAL A 30 -10.95 -33.70 -27.20
CA VAL A 30 -12.41 -33.81 -27.11
C VAL A 30 -12.94 -34.17 -28.49
N ARG A 31 -13.77 -35.20 -28.56
CA ARG A 31 -14.28 -35.76 -29.83
C ARG A 31 -15.79 -35.88 -29.78
N GLY A 32 -16.46 -35.33 -30.79
CA GLY A 32 -17.86 -35.62 -31.08
C GLY A 32 -17.95 -36.84 -31.99
N LYS A 33 -18.83 -37.78 -31.65
CA LYS A 33 -19.05 -39.02 -32.41
C LYS A 33 -20.52 -39.20 -32.71
N ALA A 34 -20.81 -39.71 -33.90
CA ALA A 34 -22.16 -40.05 -34.34
C ALA A 34 -22.12 -41.31 -35.19
N ALA A 35 -23.15 -42.15 -35.04
CA ALA A 35 -23.38 -43.31 -35.89
C ALA A 35 -23.83 -42.87 -37.29
N ILE A 36 -23.39 -43.60 -38.30
CA ILE A 36 -23.83 -43.43 -39.69
C ILE A 36 -24.79 -44.57 -40.01
N PHE A 37 -25.98 -44.24 -40.52
CA PHE A 37 -27.03 -45.20 -40.85
C PHE A 37 -27.20 -45.33 -42.37
N ASP A 38 -27.54 -46.52 -42.85
CA ASP A 38 -27.98 -46.74 -44.24
C ASP A 38 -29.47 -46.35 -44.43
N ALA A 39 -29.98 -46.50 -45.66
CA ALA A 39 -31.39 -46.19 -45.99
C ALA A 39 -32.39 -47.14 -45.31
N GLN A 40 -31.92 -48.27 -44.76
CA GLN A 40 -32.71 -49.27 -44.06
C GLN A 40 -32.62 -49.11 -42.53
N GLY A 41 -31.85 -48.13 -42.03
CA GLY A 41 -31.69 -47.85 -40.61
C GLY A 41 -30.60 -48.67 -39.91
N ASN A 42 -29.78 -49.42 -40.63
CA ASN A 42 -28.67 -50.18 -40.05
C ASN A 42 -27.44 -49.28 -39.84
N ILE A 43 -26.71 -49.51 -38.74
CA ILE A 43 -25.45 -48.80 -38.47
C ILE A 43 -24.35 -49.32 -39.38
N ILE A 44 -23.85 -48.46 -40.27
CA ILE A 44 -22.79 -48.79 -41.25
C ILE A 44 -21.44 -48.15 -40.91
N GLY A 45 -21.39 -47.27 -39.89
CA GLY A 45 -20.12 -46.66 -39.48
C GLY A 45 -20.25 -45.64 -38.36
N VAL A 46 -19.13 -44.97 -38.07
CA VAL A 46 -19.04 -43.87 -37.10
C VAL A 46 -18.23 -42.73 -37.70
N VAL A 47 -18.73 -41.49 -37.56
CA VAL A 47 -17.96 -40.28 -37.82
C VAL A 47 -17.42 -39.73 -36.49
N SER A 48 -16.18 -39.24 -36.50
CA SER A 48 -15.56 -38.63 -35.32
C SER A 48 -14.86 -37.33 -35.72
N VAL A 49 -15.26 -36.23 -35.10
CA VAL A 49 -14.58 -34.92 -35.22
C VAL A 49 -14.00 -34.56 -33.86
N GLY A 50 -12.81 -33.96 -33.80
CA GLY A 50 -12.20 -33.65 -32.51
C GLY A 50 -11.21 -32.51 -32.54
N TYR A 51 -11.08 -31.86 -31.38
CA TYR A 51 -10.13 -30.79 -31.12
C TYR A 51 -9.09 -31.24 -30.10
N LEU A 52 -7.81 -30.94 -30.36
CA LEU A 52 -6.70 -31.31 -29.48
C LEU A 52 -6.61 -30.34 -28.29
N LEU A 53 -6.57 -30.88 -27.07
CA LEU A 53 -6.53 -30.11 -25.83
C LEU A 53 -5.11 -29.65 -25.46
N ASP A 54 -4.06 -30.23 -26.04
CA ASP A 54 -2.66 -29.94 -25.67
C ASP A 54 -2.27 -28.46 -25.86
N ARG A 55 -3.01 -27.69 -26.68
CA ARG A 55 -2.78 -26.24 -26.86
C ARG A 55 -3.22 -25.35 -25.69
N LEU A 56 -3.86 -25.92 -24.66
CA LEU A 56 -4.22 -25.15 -23.47
C LEU A 56 -3.03 -24.94 -22.55
N GLN A 57 -2.10 -25.89 -22.43
CA GLN A 57 -0.98 -25.79 -21.48
C GLN A 57 0.08 -24.75 -21.91
N ASP A 58 0.47 -24.72 -23.20
CA ASP A 58 1.49 -23.80 -23.72
C ASP A 58 1.10 -22.31 -23.62
N ARG A 59 -0.20 -22.02 -23.45
CA ARG A 59 -0.73 -20.64 -23.30
C ARG A 59 -0.85 -20.21 -21.84
N ILE A 60 -0.93 -21.15 -20.89
CA ILE A 60 -1.20 -20.87 -19.47
C ILE A 60 0.09 -20.54 -18.71
N GLU A 61 1.19 -21.22 -19.01
CA GLU A 61 2.49 -20.97 -18.35
C GLU A 61 2.98 -19.52 -18.43
N PRO A 62 3.03 -18.86 -19.61
CA PRO A 62 3.50 -17.47 -19.69
C PRO A 62 2.56 -16.49 -18.97
N PHE A 63 1.26 -16.79 -18.93
CA PHE A 63 0.28 -15.99 -18.21
C PHE A 63 0.49 -16.07 -16.69
N LEU A 64 0.71 -17.28 -16.16
CA LEU A 64 1.03 -17.47 -14.74
C LEU A 64 2.36 -16.79 -14.36
N ALA A 65 3.39 -16.93 -15.19
CA ALA A 65 4.67 -16.26 -14.98
C ALA A 65 4.51 -14.73 -14.93
N PHE A 66 3.71 -14.16 -15.83
CA PHE A 66 3.40 -12.73 -15.84
C PHE A 66 2.66 -12.28 -14.57
N LEU A 67 1.67 -13.05 -14.09
CA LEU A 67 0.97 -12.75 -12.84
C LEU A 67 1.91 -12.78 -11.63
N ILE A 68 2.76 -13.81 -11.54
CA ILE A 68 3.75 -13.93 -10.46
C ILE A 68 4.71 -12.74 -10.48
N LEU A 69 5.22 -12.37 -11.67
CA LEU A 69 6.08 -11.20 -11.82
C LEU A 69 5.40 -9.92 -11.32
N MET A 70 4.12 -9.73 -11.67
CA MET A 70 3.35 -8.56 -11.23
C MET A 70 3.21 -8.51 -9.70
N VAL A 71 2.91 -9.65 -9.07
CA VAL A 71 2.84 -9.75 -7.59
C VAL A 71 4.19 -9.39 -6.97
N VAL A 72 5.29 -9.93 -7.49
CA VAL A 72 6.64 -9.63 -6.99
C VAL A 72 6.95 -8.15 -7.11
N VAL A 73 6.64 -7.52 -8.25
CA VAL A 73 6.84 -6.08 -8.46
C VAL A 73 6.04 -5.26 -7.43
N VAL A 74 4.78 -5.61 -7.19
CA VAL A 74 3.93 -4.90 -6.21
C VAL A 74 4.49 -5.07 -4.79
N VAL A 75 4.92 -6.26 -4.40
CA VAL A 75 5.51 -6.51 -3.08
C VAL A 75 6.79 -5.70 -2.90
N VAL A 76 7.69 -5.71 -3.88
CA VAL A 76 8.94 -4.96 -3.84
C VAL A 76 8.67 -3.45 -3.78
N ALA A 77 7.77 -2.94 -4.61
CA ALA A 77 7.41 -1.53 -4.60
C ALA A 77 6.86 -1.10 -3.22
N ASN A 78 5.96 -1.88 -2.62
CA ASN A 78 5.43 -1.60 -1.29
C ASN A 78 6.52 -1.66 -0.21
N ALA A 79 7.42 -2.65 -0.27
CA ALA A 79 8.53 -2.75 0.66
C ALA A 79 9.46 -1.53 0.58
N VAL A 80 9.77 -1.05 -0.62
CA VAL A 80 10.59 0.15 -0.84
C VAL A 80 9.90 1.40 -0.30
N VAL A 81 8.62 1.61 -0.62
CA VAL A 81 7.85 2.78 -0.15
C VAL A 81 7.71 2.76 1.37
N SER A 82 7.36 1.62 1.95
CA SER A 82 7.23 1.45 3.40
C SER A 82 8.55 1.73 4.12
N ASN A 83 9.67 1.18 3.61
CA ASN A 83 10.98 1.39 4.19
C ASN A 83 11.42 2.87 4.10
N TYR A 84 11.20 3.50 2.94
CA TYR A 84 11.48 4.92 2.75
C TYR A 84 10.67 5.80 3.71
N ALA A 85 9.36 5.55 3.83
CA ALA A 85 8.47 6.27 4.72
C ALA A 85 8.91 6.10 6.18
N SER A 86 9.14 4.86 6.63
CA SER A 86 9.59 4.56 7.99
C SER A 86 10.90 5.27 8.33
N ARG A 87 11.91 5.21 7.45
CA ARG A 87 13.18 5.92 7.65
C ARG A 87 13.00 7.44 7.70
N LYS A 88 12.12 7.99 6.86
CA LYS A 88 11.83 9.43 6.86
C LYS A 88 11.18 9.85 8.18
N PHE A 89 10.22 9.08 8.68
CA PHE A 89 9.58 9.33 9.97
C PHE A 89 10.56 9.23 11.13
N GLN A 90 11.35 8.15 11.19
CA GLN A 90 12.39 7.98 12.21
C GLN A 90 13.38 9.14 12.24
N ARG A 91 13.80 9.63 11.06
CA ARG A 91 14.67 10.81 10.98
C ARG A 91 13.98 12.10 11.44
N ALA A 92 12.69 12.27 11.12
CA ALA A 92 11.92 13.45 11.52
C ALA A 92 11.75 13.54 13.04
N ILE A 93 11.67 12.40 13.72
CA ILE A 93 11.58 12.31 15.19
C ILE A 93 12.95 12.09 15.84
N LEU A 94 14.04 12.36 15.13
CA LEU A 94 15.42 12.23 15.63
C LEU A 94 15.77 10.84 16.19
N GLY A 95 15.04 9.81 15.76
CA GLY A 95 15.21 8.43 16.21
C GLY A 95 14.47 8.08 17.50
N PHE A 96 13.75 9.02 18.11
CA PHE A 96 12.94 8.76 19.31
C PHE A 96 11.67 7.98 18.98
N GLU A 97 11.23 7.12 19.89
CA GLU A 97 9.87 6.59 19.86
C GLU A 97 8.85 7.66 20.30
N PRO A 98 7.59 7.64 19.82
CA PRO A 98 6.59 8.65 20.18
C PRO A 98 6.39 8.84 21.69
N GLU A 99 6.48 7.75 22.45
CA GLU A 99 6.37 7.76 23.91
C GLU A 99 7.56 8.48 24.57
N GLU A 100 8.76 8.33 24.01
CA GLU A 100 9.97 9.03 24.46
C GLU A 100 9.87 10.53 24.21
N ILE A 101 9.33 10.95 23.06
CA ILE A 101 9.09 12.37 22.75
C ILE A 101 8.12 12.97 23.78
N GLY A 102 7.04 12.26 24.10
CA GLY A 102 6.07 12.69 25.10
C GLY A 102 6.72 12.85 26.48
N ARG A 103 7.55 11.89 26.90
CA ARG A 103 8.30 11.96 28.16
C ARG A 103 9.27 13.14 28.18
N LEU A 104 10.06 13.30 27.12
CA LEU A 104 11.04 14.39 26.99
C LEU A 104 10.35 15.76 27.05
N TYR A 105 9.20 15.90 26.37
CA TYR A 105 8.43 17.13 26.37
C TYR A 105 7.89 17.45 27.77
N GLY A 106 7.37 16.45 28.50
CA GLY A 106 6.94 16.63 29.88
C GLY A 106 8.08 17.03 30.82
N GLU A 107 9.26 16.42 30.68
CA GLU A 107 10.45 16.76 31.46
C GLU A 107 10.94 18.18 31.17
N LEU A 108 10.92 18.59 29.91
CA LEU A 108 11.22 19.96 29.50
C LEU A 108 10.24 20.97 30.09
N GLU A 109 8.94 20.66 30.08
CA GLU A 109 7.90 21.53 30.66
C GLU A 109 8.08 21.71 32.16
N VAL A 110 8.33 20.61 32.90
CA VAL A 110 8.62 20.70 34.34
C VAL A 110 9.86 21.54 34.57
N THR A 111 10.96 21.28 33.86
CA THR A 111 12.22 22.03 33.98
C THR A 111 12.03 23.52 33.72
N MET A 112 11.32 23.87 32.66
CA MET A 112 11.00 25.27 32.32
C MET A 112 10.12 25.96 33.37
N SER A 113 9.31 25.18 34.10
CA SER A 113 8.45 25.68 35.17
C SER A 113 9.17 25.88 36.50
N THR A 114 10.31 25.20 36.73
CA THR A 114 11.12 25.33 37.96
C THR A 114 12.18 26.42 37.87
N ILE A 115 12.63 26.78 36.66
CA ILE A 115 13.55 27.90 36.43
C ILE A 115 12.91 29.19 36.95
N LYS A 116 13.63 29.94 37.80
CA LYS A 116 13.09 31.18 38.40
C LYS A 116 13.13 32.35 37.43
N GLU A 117 14.02 32.28 36.46
CA GLU A 117 14.19 33.25 35.40
C GLU A 117 13.00 33.20 34.43
N GLY A 118 12.53 34.39 34.04
CA GLY A 118 11.52 34.52 32.99
C GLY A 118 12.14 34.24 31.63
N VAL A 119 11.62 33.24 30.93
CA VAL A 119 12.03 32.91 29.56
C VAL A 119 10.87 33.15 28.62
N LEU A 120 11.10 33.95 27.58
CA LEU A 120 10.19 34.15 26.48
C LEU A 120 10.95 34.11 25.15
N SER A 121 10.29 33.73 24.08
CA SER A 121 10.86 33.77 22.72
C SER A 121 9.92 34.47 21.76
N ILE A 122 10.53 35.11 20.78
CA ILE A 122 9.87 35.88 19.74
C ILE A 122 10.45 35.47 18.39
N ASP A 123 9.63 35.53 17.34
CA ASP A 123 10.11 35.31 15.98
C ASP A 123 10.66 36.59 15.34
N ALA A 124 11.15 36.46 14.10
CA ALA A 124 11.71 37.56 13.33
C ALA A 124 10.69 38.66 12.99
N GLN A 125 9.39 38.45 13.26
CA GLN A 125 8.32 39.43 13.09
C GLN A 125 7.92 40.06 14.44
N GLY A 126 8.63 39.76 15.53
CA GLY A 126 8.33 40.27 16.86
C GLY A 126 7.11 39.61 17.51
N VAL A 127 6.70 38.43 17.05
CA VAL A 127 5.54 37.70 17.61
C VAL A 127 5.99 36.77 18.72
N LEU A 128 5.31 36.81 19.87
CA LEU A 128 5.59 35.94 21.01
C LEU A 128 5.27 34.48 20.69
N ARG A 129 6.29 33.61 20.68
CA ARG A 129 6.19 32.17 20.37
C ARG A 129 6.22 31.27 21.58
N SER A 130 6.95 31.66 22.62
CA SER A 130 6.92 30.93 23.89
C SER A 130 7.08 31.88 25.07
N ILE A 131 6.50 31.50 26.20
CA ILE A 131 6.66 32.19 27.49
C ILE A 131 6.52 31.14 28.59
N ASN A 132 7.48 31.09 29.52
CA ASN A 132 7.44 30.17 30.65
C ASN A 132 6.58 30.74 31.80
N ARG A 133 6.29 29.89 32.79
CA ARG A 133 5.45 30.27 33.94
C ARG A 133 6.08 31.42 34.74
N SER A 134 7.39 31.42 34.94
CA SER A 134 8.10 32.45 35.69
C SER A 134 8.01 33.81 35.01
N ALA A 135 8.15 33.88 33.68
CA ALA A 135 7.94 35.11 32.92
C ALA A 135 6.51 35.64 33.06
N CYS A 136 5.50 34.76 33.02
CA CYS A 136 4.10 35.15 33.23
C CYS A 136 3.89 35.77 34.63
N GLN A 137 4.53 35.20 35.67
CA GLN A 137 4.43 35.69 37.04
C GLN A 137 5.17 37.02 37.24
N ILE A 138 6.38 37.14 36.71
CA ILE A 138 7.22 38.34 36.81
C ILE A 138 6.56 39.51 36.07
N LEU A 139 6.04 39.26 34.87
CA LEU A 139 5.50 40.29 33.98
C LEU A 139 3.98 40.47 34.11
N GLY A 140 3.30 39.65 34.94
CA GLY A 140 1.86 39.74 35.16
C GLY A 140 1.00 39.43 33.93
N ILE A 141 1.50 38.60 33.00
CA ILE A 141 0.86 38.33 31.70
C ILE A 141 0.13 36.99 31.73
N ASP A 142 -1.03 36.95 31.08
CA ASP A 142 -1.78 35.74 30.81
C ASP A 142 -1.22 35.04 29.56
N ARG A 143 -0.68 33.82 29.72
CA ARG A 143 -0.04 33.02 28.67
C ARG A 143 -0.94 32.84 27.45
N ASP A 144 -2.20 32.48 27.66
CA ASP A 144 -3.12 32.12 26.57
C ASP A 144 -3.54 33.35 25.77
N LYS A 145 -3.55 34.52 26.42
CA LYS A 145 -3.84 35.80 25.75
C LYS A 145 -2.63 36.40 25.06
N ALA A 146 -1.42 36.03 25.46
CA ALA A 146 -0.18 36.62 24.97
C ALA A 146 0.46 35.84 23.81
N LEU A 147 0.33 34.51 23.80
CA LEU A 147 0.92 33.67 22.75
C LEU A 147 0.40 34.02 21.35
N ASN A 148 1.30 33.95 20.37
CA ASN A 148 1.06 34.24 18.95
C ASN A 148 0.54 35.66 18.67
N LYS A 149 0.79 36.61 19.57
CA LYS A 149 0.52 38.04 19.35
C LYS A 149 1.82 38.83 19.23
N PRO A 150 1.79 40.02 18.60
CA PRO A 150 2.91 40.93 18.62
C PRO A 150 3.34 41.23 20.06
N LEU A 151 4.65 41.26 20.30
CA LEU A 151 5.21 41.59 21.61
C LEU A 151 4.72 42.95 22.09
N THR A 152 4.60 43.92 21.17
CA THR A 152 4.08 45.27 21.44
C THR A 152 2.64 45.28 21.95
N ASP A 153 1.80 44.30 21.62
CA ASP A 153 0.43 44.22 22.14
C ASP A 153 0.37 43.63 23.55
N THR A 154 1.40 42.87 23.94
CA THR A 154 1.45 42.12 25.20
C THR A 154 2.29 42.82 26.27
N LEU A 155 3.36 43.52 25.84
CA LEU A 155 4.29 44.28 26.65
C LEU A 155 4.50 45.66 26.02
N ARG A 156 3.48 46.52 26.14
CA ARG A 156 3.48 47.88 25.54
C ARG A 156 4.57 48.80 26.05
N ASP A 157 4.99 48.61 27.30
CA ASP A 157 5.92 49.50 28.01
C ASP A 157 7.35 48.93 28.11
N SER A 158 7.69 47.95 27.27
CA SER A 158 8.99 47.28 27.35
C SER A 158 9.97 47.75 26.26
N ASP A 159 11.18 48.12 26.68
CA ASP A 159 12.32 48.44 25.79
C ASP A 159 12.85 47.21 25.03
N LEU A 160 12.28 46.01 25.24
CA LEU A 160 12.63 44.78 24.52
C LEU A 160 12.42 44.91 23.00
N TYR A 161 11.50 45.78 22.57
CA TYR A 161 11.31 46.05 21.14
C TYR A 161 12.49 46.83 20.55
N THR A 162 13.13 47.70 21.34
CA THR A 162 14.32 48.43 20.94
C THR A 162 15.50 47.48 20.76
N VAL A 163 15.69 46.52 21.67
CA VAL A 163 16.74 45.49 21.57
C VAL A 163 16.56 44.61 20.32
N LEU A 164 15.31 44.37 19.89
CA LEU A 164 15.01 43.65 18.65
C LEU A 164 15.44 44.41 17.39
N GLU A 165 15.26 45.74 17.36
CA GLU A 165 15.62 46.56 16.21
C GLU A 165 17.11 46.89 16.17
N THR A 166 17.74 47.10 17.33
CA THR A 166 19.14 47.57 17.42
C THR A 166 20.15 46.45 17.59
N GLY A 167 19.74 45.30 18.13
CA GLY A 167 20.64 44.19 18.49
C GLY A 167 21.65 44.53 19.58
N GLN A 168 21.44 45.63 20.31
CA GLN A 168 22.31 46.08 21.40
C GLN A 168 21.59 45.87 22.74
N GLU A 169 22.29 45.20 23.66
CA GLU A 169 21.95 45.15 25.09
C GLU A 169 22.60 46.37 25.74
N ASP A 170 21.82 47.23 26.41
CA ASP A 170 22.34 48.34 27.24
C ASP A 170 22.97 47.83 28.56
#